data_AF-A0A379SHA4-F1
#
_entry.id   AF-A0A379SHA4-F1
#
_cell.length_a   1.000
_cell.length_b   1.000
_cell.length_c   1.000
_cell.angle_alpha   90.00
_cell.angle_beta   90.00
_cell.angle_gamma   90.00
#
_symmetry.space_group_name_H-M   'P 1'
#
loop_
_entity.id
_entity.type
_entity.pdbx_description
1 polymer ?
#
loop_
_entity_poly.entity_id
_entity_poly.type
_entity_poly.pdbx_seq_one_letter_code
_entity_poly.pdbx_strand_id
1 'polypeptide(L)'
;MDALSRLLTLNDPQGSIDKNCPLGGDWQLPHAAGELSVIRWHTVMQGEAQLEMPTGDAIMLTSGRVVFLPQNSAHRLRQSGKEPTHIMCGSLCLHTTSRYFLPRCRKCYVLPRHRIAPPVSGLRRHFAVTAGGRTPFTWR
;
A
#
# COMPACT_ATOMS: atom_id res chain seq x y z
N MET A 1 -11.30 15.23 -7.72
CA MET A 1 -10.56 14.62 -6.59
C MET A 1 -11.56 13.82 -5.77
N ASP A 2 -11.27 12.55 -5.45
CA ASP A 2 -12.16 11.70 -4.64
C ASP A 2 -12.02 11.96 -3.14
N ALA A 3 -12.92 11.37 -2.34
CA ALA A 3 -12.99 11.59 -0.89
C ALA A 3 -11.73 11.13 -0.14
N LEU A 4 -11.12 10.01 -0.55
CA LEU A 4 -9.91 9.51 0.08
C LEU A 4 -8.74 10.46 -0.22
N SER A 5 -8.55 10.83 -1.49
CA SER A 5 -7.50 11.78 -1.90
C SER A 5 -7.59 13.10 -1.11
N ARG A 6 -8.79 13.67 -0.99
CA ARG A 6 -9.02 14.89 -0.19
C ARG A 6 -8.67 14.69 1.28
N LEU A 7 -9.03 13.54 1.86
CA LEU A 7 -8.73 13.23 3.26
C LEU A 7 -7.22 13.15 3.50
N LEU A 8 -6.48 12.45 2.62
CA LEU A 8 -5.03 12.32 2.75
C LEU A 8 -4.33 13.69 2.63
N THR A 9 -4.73 14.52 1.67
CA THR A 9 -4.15 15.87 1.48
C THR A 9 -4.33 16.78 2.69
N LEU A 10 -5.45 16.66 3.41
CA LEU A 10 -5.77 17.55 4.53
C LEU A 10 -5.20 17.08 5.88
N ASN A 11 -4.67 15.85 5.98
CA ASN A 11 -4.35 15.23 7.27
C ASN A 11 -2.90 14.78 7.42
N ASP A 12 -2.07 14.87 6.37
CA ASP A 12 -0.65 14.48 6.38
C ASP A 12 -0.38 13.18 7.16
N PRO A 13 -0.94 12.04 6.71
CA PRO A 13 -0.89 10.79 7.47
C PRO A 13 0.53 10.25 7.61
N GLN A 14 0.81 9.61 8.74
CA GLN A 14 2.06 8.87 8.94
C GLN A 14 1.99 7.52 8.24
N GLY A 15 2.95 7.23 7.37
CA GLY A 15 3.02 5.98 6.61
C GLY A 15 4.02 4.98 7.16
N SER A 16 3.65 3.70 7.18
CA SER A 16 4.53 2.56 7.50
C SER A 16 4.50 1.50 6.42
N ILE A 17 5.60 0.73 6.33
CA ILE A 17 5.67 -0.52 5.59
C ILE A 17 5.56 -1.63 6.62
N ASP A 18 4.52 -2.44 6.52
CA ASP A 18 4.22 -3.48 7.51
C ASP A 18 4.91 -4.80 7.13
N LYS A 19 4.88 -5.16 5.85
CA LYS A 19 5.46 -6.40 5.32
C LYS A 19 5.94 -6.22 3.88
N ASN A 20 7.04 -6.90 3.57
CA ASN A 20 7.54 -7.04 2.21
C ASN A 20 7.87 -8.52 1.94
N CYS A 21 6.97 -9.23 1.27
CA CYS A 21 7.01 -10.69 1.19
C CYS A 21 7.10 -11.17 -0.25
N PRO A 22 8.17 -11.89 -0.63
CA PRO A 22 8.13 -12.80 -1.78
C PRO A 22 7.32 -14.05 -1.39
N LEU A 23 6.29 -14.35 -2.16
CA LEU A 23 5.35 -15.45 -1.92
C LEU A 23 5.34 -16.39 -3.13
N GLY A 24 5.48 -17.69 -2.89
CA GLY A 24 5.43 -18.73 -3.92
C GLY A 24 4.44 -19.83 -3.55
N GLY A 25 3.94 -20.56 -4.56
CA GLY A 25 2.87 -21.55 -4.38
C GLY A 25 1.52 -20.92 -4.03
N ASP A 26 0.50 -21.75 -3.77
CA ASP A 26 -0.90 -21.34 -3.53
C ASP A 26 -1.08 -20.66 -2.15
N TRP A 27 -0.49 -19.48 -2.01
CA TRP A 27 -0.46 -18.73 -0.78
C TRP A 27 -1.77 -17.97 -0.55
N GLN A 28 -2.10 -17.80 0.73
CA GLN A 28 -3.19 -16.96 1.19
C GLN A 28 -2.70 -16.12 2.37
N LEU A 29 -2.98 -14.82 2.33
CA LEU A 29 -2.61 -13.85 3.35
C LEU A 29 -3.87 -13.16 3.88
N PRO A 30 -4.51 -13.71 4.94
CA PRO A 30 -5.66 -13.09 5.56
C PRO A 30 -5.27 -11.88 6.41
N HIS A 31 -6.10 -10.85 6.36
CA HIS A 31 -6.04 -9.67 7.23
C HIS A 31 -7.36 -9.51 7.97
N ALA A 32 -7.31 -9.46 9.30
CA ALA A 32 -8.46 -9.07 10.11
C ALA A 32 -8.79 -7.58 9.91
N ALA A 33 -10.03 -7.21 10.25
CA ALA A 33 -10.38 -5.80 10.36
C ALA A 33 -9.50 -5.14 11.42
N GLY A 34 -9.02 -3.93 11.14
CA GLY A 34 -8.17 -3.18 12.07
C GLY A 34 -8.79 -1.86 12.51
N GLU A 35 -7.94 -1.02 13.12
CA GLU A 35 -8.34 0.28 13.68
C GLU A 35 -8.96 1.22 12.63
N LEU A 36 -9.99 1.96 13.04
CA LEU A 36 -10.74 2.87 12.19
C LEU A 36 -10.02 4.19 11.87
N SER A 37 -8.83 4.42 12.41
CA SER A 37 -7.93 5.54 12.06
C SER A 37 -6.79 5.12 11.13
N VAL A 38 -6.72 3.84 10.76
CA VAL A 38 -5.65 3.26 9.95
C VAL A 38 -6.20 2.90 8.57
N ILE A 39 -5.56 3.40 7.53
CA ILE A 39 -5.85 3.01 6.15
C ILE A 39 -4.82 1.96 5.77
N ARG A 40 -5.27 0.75 5.44
CA ARG A 40 -4.38 -0.29 4.93
C ARG A 40 -4.22 -0.16 3.43
N TRP A 41 -3.02 -0.42 2.92
CA TRP A 41 -2.77 -0.44 1.50
C TRP A 41 -1.86 -1.61 1.12
N HIS A 42 -2.00 -2.05 -0.13
CA HIS A 42 -1.19 -3.12 -0.71
C HIS A 42 -0.78 -2.74 -2.12
N THR A 43 0.42 -3.18 -2.51
CA THR A 43 0.88 -3.12 -3.89
C THR A 43 1.52 -4.44 -4.27
N VAL A 44 1.25 -4.88 -5.50
CA VAL A 44 1.96 -6.00 -6.10
C VAL A 44 3.17 -5.41 -6.82
N MET A 45 4.36 -5.83 -6.42
CA MET A 45 5.60 -5.40 -7.08
C MET A 45 5.93 -6.31 -8.27
N GLN A 46 5.64 -7.60 -8.14
CA GLN A 46 5.86 -8.61 -9.17
C GLN A 46 4.77 -9.69 -9.10
N GLY A 47 4.41 -10.25 -10.26
CA GLY A 47 3.35 -11.25 -10.36
C GLY A 47 1.96 -10.63 -10.27
N GLU A 48 1.00 -11.44 -9.84
CA GLU A 48 -0.40 -11.07 -9.69
C GLU A 48 -0.96 -11.63 -8.37
N ALA A 49 -1.97 -10.93 -7.85
CA ALA A 49 -2.67 -11.32 -6.64
C ALA A 49 -4.15 -10.98 -6.76
N GLN A 50 -5.00 -11.75 -6.09
CA GLN A 50 -6.40 -11.42 -5.94
C GLN A 50 -6.65 -10.90 -4.53
N LEU A 51 -7.30 -9.75 -4.42
CA LEU A 51 -7.82 -9.22 -3.17
C LEU A 51 -9.29 -9.62 -3.05
N GLU A 52 -9.63 -10.39 -2.03
CA GLU A 52 -10.98 -10.82 -1.73
C GLU A 52 -11.54 -10.10 -0.51
N MET A 53 -12.75 -9.59 -0.65
CA MET A 53 -13.54 -9.05 0.44
C MET A 53 -14.44 -10.14 1.03
N PRO A 54 -14.77 -10.08 2.33
CA PRO A 54 -15.74 -10.99 2.95
C PRO A 54 -17.13 -10.95 2.31
N THR A 55 -17.45 -9.88 1.58
CA THR A 55 -18.69 -9.72 0.81
C THR A 55 -18.73 -10.58 -0.46
N GLY A 56 -17.63 -11.24 -0.82
CA GLY A 56 -17.51 -12.04 -2.04
C GLY A 56 -16.90 -11.28 -3.23
N ASP A 57 -16.75 -9.97 -3.12
CA ASP A 57 -16.09 -9.15 -4.14
C ASP A 57 -14.60 -9.52 -4.24
N ALA A 58 -14.11 -9.69 -5.47
CA ALA A 58 -12.71 -9.98 -5.73
C ALA A 58 -12.11 -9.01 -6.75
N ILE A 59 -10.91 -8.51 -6.46
CA ILE A 59 -10.22 -7.50 -7.27
C ILE A 59 -8.87 -8.07 -7.69
N MET A 60 -8.59 -8.04 -8.99
CA MET A 60 -7.29 -8.44 -9.51
C MET A 60 -6.26 -7.31 -9.36
N LEU A 61 -5.17 -7.60 -8.66
CA LEU A 61 -4.02 -6.73 -8.48
C LEU A 61 -2.86 -7.23 -9.33
N THR A 62 -2.43 -6.39 -10.26
CA THR A 62 -1.28 -6.64 -11.11
C THR A 62 -0.11 -5.75 -10.69
N SER A 63 1.11 -6.12 -11.10
CA SER A 63 2.32 -5.36 -10.78
C SER A 63 2.17 -3.85 -11.05
N GLY A 64 2.51 -3.05 -10.04
CA GLY A 64 2.47 -1.59 -10.07
C GLY A 64 1.10 -0.97 -9.80
N ARG A 65 0.07 -1.77 -9.45
CA ARG A 65 -1.20 -1.26 -8.92
C ARG A 65 -1.17 -1.21 -7.40
N VAL A 66 -1.67 -0.11 -6.86
CA VAL A 66 -1.85 0.08 -5.41
C VAL A 66 -3.33 0.03 -5.10
N VAL A 67 -3.69 -0.67 -4.04
CA VAL A 67 -5.04 -0.67 -3.49
C VAL A 67 -5.05 -0.08 -2.09
N PHE A 68 -6.02 0.78 -1.80
CA PHE A 68 -6.27 1.33 -0.48
C PHE A 68 -7.59 0.83 0.08
N LEU A 69 -7.60 0.53 1.38
CA LEU A 69 -8.73 0.07 2.17
C LEU A 69 -8.94 1.04 3.34
N PRO A 70 -9.72 2.13 3.13
CA PRO A 70 -9.80 3.23 4.10
C PRO A 70 -10.40 2.84 5.45
N GLN A 71 -11.34 1.90 5.46
CA GLN A 71 -11.96 1.42 6.70
C GLN A 71 -11.23 0.23 7.31
N ASN A 72 -10.02 -0.08 6.81
CA ASN A 72 -9.22 -1.20 7.28
C ASN A 72 -9.98 -2.52 7.36
N SER A 73 -10.94 -2.73 6.47
CA SER A 73 -11.86 -3.87 6.53
C SER A 73 -11.11 -5.18 6.39
N ALA A 74 -11.63 -6.25 7.00
CA ALA A 74 -11.09 -7.59 6.80
C ALA A 74 -11.08 -7.94 5.30
N HIS A 75 -10.04 -8.62 4.86
CA HIS A 75 -9.84 -9.06 3.47
C HIS A 75 -8.78 -10.15 3.43
N ARG A 76 -8.67 -10.81 2.28
CA ARG A 76 -7.63 -11.80 2.02
C ARG A 76 -6.94 -11.47 0.71
N LEU A 77 -5.62 -11.55 0.71
CA LEU A 77 -4.84 -11.63 -0.52
C LEU A 77 -4.60 -13.11 -0.83
N ARG A 78 -4.71 -13.47 -2.11
CA ARG A 78 -4.49 -14.83 -2.62
C ARG A 78 -3.60 -14.77 -3.85
N GLN A 79 -2.81 -15.82 -4.07
CA GLN A 79 -2.07 -15.97 -5.32
C GLN A 79 -3.02 -15.93 -6.53
N SER A 80 -2.60 -15.22 -7.58
CA SER A 80 -3.19 -15.40 -8.90
C SER A 80 -2.10 -15.78 -9.90
N GLY A 81 -2.36 -16.81 -10.70
CA GLY A 81 -1.37 -17.38 -11.63
C GLY A 81 -0.38 -18.34 -10.96
N LYS A 82 0.67 -18.71 -11.71
CA LYS A 82 1.68 -19.69 -11.30
C LYS A 82 3.00 -19.06 -10.87
N GLU A 83 3.23 -17.82 -11.25
CA GLU A 83 4.47 -17.11 -10.96
C GLU A 83 4.55 -16.70 -9.48
N PRO A 84 5.76 -16.61 -8.91
CA PRO A 84 5.95 -16.01 -7.60
C PRO A 84 5.42 -14.58 -7.57
N THR A 85 4.73 -14.23 -6.50
CA THR A 85 4.17 -12.90 -6.28
C THR A 85 4.98 -12.17 -5.22
N HIS A 86 5.39 -10.94 -5.49
CA HIS A 86 5.99 -10.07 -4.48
C HIS A 86 4.99 -8.99 -4.08
N ILE A 87 4.61 -8.97 -2.81
CA ILE A 87 3.62 -8.04 -2.27
C ILE A 87 4.25 -7.20 -1.17
N MET A 88 3.91 -5.93 -1.20
CA MET A 88 4.25 -4.97 -0.16
C MET A 88 2.95 -4.47 0.47
N CYS A 89 2.88 -4.62 1.79
CA CYS A 89 1.78 -4.17 2.63
C CYS A 89 2.24 -2.97 3.43
N GLY A 90 1.34 -2.03 3.66
CA GLY A 90 1.60 -0.95 4.59
C GLY A 90 0.34 -0.32 5.13
N SER A 91 0.55 0.70 5.94
CA SER A 91 -0.52 1.44 6.57
C SER A 91 -0.28 2.95 6.49
N LEU A 92 -1.37 3.71 6.53
CA LEU A 92 -1.38 5.15 6.75
C LEU A 92 -2.21 5.43 7.99
N CYS A 93 -1.61 6.05 9.00
CA CYS A 93 -2.26 6.41 10.24
C CYS A 93 -2.74 7.86 10.17
N LEU A 94 -4.04 8.06 10.33
CA LEU A 94 -4.64 9.38 10.49
C LEU A 94 -4.71 9.76 11.96
N HIS A 95 -4.77 11.08 12.22
CA HIS A 95 -5.12 11.57 13.55
C HIS A 95 -6.49 11.04 13.98
N THR A 96 -6.67 10.79 15.29
CA THR A 96 -7.83 10.07 15.81
C THR A 96 -9.17 10.76 15.48
N THR A 97 -9.18 12.08 15.34
CA THR A 97 -10.39 12.87 14.99
C THR A 97 -10.80 12.70 13.54
N SER A 98 -9.88 12.34 12.66
CA SER A 98 -10.14 12.21 11.23
C SER A 98 -10.75 10.86 10.85
N ARG A 99 -10.77 9.92 11.81
CA ARG A 99 -11.37 8.59 11.65
C ARG A 99 -12.84 8.62 11.23
N TYR A 100 -13.59 9.64 11.67
CA TYR A 100 -15.02 9.77 11.36
C TYR A 100 -15.31 9.97 9.87
N PHE A 101 -14.33 10.37 9.08
CA PHE A 101 -14.49 10.55 7.63
C PHE A 101 -14.24 9.26 6.83
N LEU A 102 -13.52 8.28 7.40
CA LEU A 102 -13.18 7.04 6.70
C LEU A 102 -14.39 6.18 6.33
N PRO A 103 -15.44 6.03 7.18
CA PRO A 103 -16.67 5.34 6.79
C PRO A 103 -17.41 5.96 5.60
N ARG A 104 -17.16 7.24 5.28
CA ARG A 104 -17.76 7.92 4.13
C ARG A 104 -17.03 7.64 2.81
N CYS A 105 -15.82 7.09 2.88
CA CYS A 105 -15.06 6.67 1.72
C CYS A 105 -15.61 5.36 1.13
N ARG A 106 -15.28 5.06 -0.12
CA ARG A 106 -15.47 3.70 -0.67
C ARG A 106 -14.64 2.69 0.15
N LYS A 107 -15.09 1.44 0.23
CA LYS A 107 -14.38 0.38 0.95
C LYS A 107 -13.01 0.08 0.36
N CYS A 108 -12.89 0.24 -0.96
CA CYS A 108 -11.69 -0.09 -1.72
C CYS A 108 -11.47 0.95 -2.84
N TYR A 109 -10.22 1.41 -2.97
CA TYR A 109 -9.76 2.27 -4.05
C TYR A 109 -8.57 1.61 -4.75
N VAL A 110 -8.73 1.28 -6.02
CA VAL A 110 -7.63 0.77 -6.85
C VAL A 110 -7.07 1.93 -7.65
N LEU A 111 -5.82 2.29 -7.37
CA LEU A 111 -5.13 3.30 -8.15
C LEU A 111 -4.59 2.69 -9.45
N PRO A 112 -4.77 3.39 -10.59
CA PRO A 112 -4.15 2.97 -11.82
C PRO A 112 -2.63 3.00 -11.66
N ARG A 113 -1.94 2.11 -12.39
CA ARG A 113 -0.49 2.13 -12.46
C ARG A 113 -0.06 3.49 -13.02
N HIS A 114 0.52 4.33 -12.17
CA HIS A 114 1.14 5.56 -12.65
C HIS A 114 2.47 5.16 -13.29
N ARG A 115 2.55 5.23 -14.62
CA ARG A 115 3.85 5.18 -15.29
C ARG A 115 4.56 6.47 -14.88
N ILE A 116 5.56 6.40 -14.02
CA ILE A 116 6.50 7.51 -13.85
C ILE A 116 7.08 7.70 -15.25
N ALA A 117 6.74 8.81 -15.91
CA ALA A 117 7.40 9.15 -17.17
C ALA A 117 8.91 9.13 -16.88
N PRO A 118 9.75 8.52 -17.74
CA PRO A 118 11.19 8.58 -17.54
C PRO A 118 11.56 10.05 -17.30
N PRO A 119 12.45 10.35 -16.34
CA PRO A 119 12.85 11.72 -16.09
C PRO A 119 13.26 12.31 -17.44
N VAL A 120 12.58 13.37 -17.85
CA VAL A 120 12.93 14.07 -19.09
C VAL A 120 14.42 14.38 -18.99
N SER A 121 15.20 13.81 -19.90
CA SER A 121 16.65 13.95 -19.96
C SER A 121 16.98 15.42 -20.19
N GLY A 122 17.07 16.21 -19.12
CA GLY A 122 17.17 17.66 -19.23
C GLY A 122 17.17 18.45 -17.93
N LEU A 123 16.74 17.88 -16.80
CA LEU A 123 16.81 18.60 -15.52
C LEU A 123 17.62 17.80 -14.48
N ARG A 124 18.94 17.98 -14.54
CA ARG A 124 19.82 17.69 -13.40
C ARG A 124 19.42 18.62 -12.25
N ARG A 125 18.49 18.20 -11.40
CA ARG A 125 18.41 18.76 -10.05
C ARG A 125 19.38 17.95 -9.20
N HIS A 126 20.51 18.58 -8.86
CA HIS A 126 21.41 18.08 -7.86
C HIS A 126 20.67 17.98 -6.51
N PHE A 127 20.11 16.81 -6.21
CA PHE A 127 19.86 16.41 -4.84
C PHE A 127 21.08 15.64 -4.37
N ALA A 128 22.03 16.35 -3.78
CA ALA A 128 23.06 15.74 -2.97
C ALA A 128 22.37 15.24 -1.69
N VAL A 129 22.09 13.94 -1.63
CA VAL A 129 21.88 13.26 -0.35
C VAL A 129 23.24 13.25 0.32
N THR A 130 23.46 14.16 1.27
CA THR A 130 24.58 14.05 2.21
C THR A 130 24.33 12.82 3.06
N ALA A 131 25.00 11.71 2.70
CA ALA A 131 25.12 10.53 3.53
C ALA A 131 25.65 10.91 4.91
N GLY A 132 24.99 10.40 5.95
CA GLY A 132 25.31 10.68 7.35
C GLY A 132 26.72 10.26 7.74
N GLY A 133 27.30 11.02 8.68
CA GLY A 133 28.53 10.65 9.37
C GLY A 133 28.25 10.09 10.77
N ARG A 134 29.01 9.04 11.10
CA ARG A 134 29.23 8.34 12.40
C ARG A 134 28.19 7.24 12.71
N THR A 135 28.52 6.00 13.05
CA THR A 135 29.77 5.21 13.24
C THR A 135 29.33 3.73 13.30
N PRO A 136 30.23 2.74 13.13
CA PRO A 136 29.85 1.33 12.95
C PRO A 136 29.58 0.63 14.29
N PHE A 137 28.45 -0.07 14.41
CA PHE A 137 28.23 -1.04 15.48
C PHE A 137 28.53 -2.44 14.94
N THR A 138 29.50 -3.10 15.55
CA THR A 138 29.90 -4.49 15.28
C THR A 138 28.98 -5.44 16.04
N TRP A 139 28.53 -6.48 15.34
CA TRP A 139 27.75 -7.58 15.91
C TRP A 139 28.59 -8.42 16.87
N ARG A 140 28.05 -8.70 18.06
CA ARG A 140 28.42 -9.84 18.90
C ARG A 140 27.17 -10.41 19.54
#